data_AF-A0A7W4E548-F1
#
_entry.id   AF-A0A7W4E548-F1
#
_cell.length_a   1.000
_cell.length_b   1.000
_cell.length_c   1.000
_cell.angle_alpha   90.00
_cell.angle_beta   90.00
_cell.angle_gamma   90.00
#
_symmetry.space_group_name_H-M   'P 1'
#
loop_
_entity.id
_entity.type
_entity.pdbx_description
1 polymer ?
#
loop_
_entity_poly.entity_id
_entity_poly.type
_entity_poly.pdbx_seq_one_letter_code
_entity_poly.pdbx_strand_id
1 'polypeptide(L)'
;MNKVKTLSKNLKKFFLNPRFLVSFFILLTFTIINATYVHAENDDNVLDFYDRNNIFYYDGKASNCVSSTPLDLSGNKLYNGDPVLTEGQLALIEKNKPIYEQSAAKYNLPWQMFAVIHNMETSLNGTINPDNHQGIYQFYEARNTNRYPPGPVTLEEFQKQTDELAQQILSDYGKGLDLTTDDGVKAMWFKYNGRAKIYVNQGRDLGFNDTQASQLGEGSPYVMNLADANRDSRNNKNWLECKKDKCTVIGPASIRAGTFIQYKALGGGGSFTSSGISCGPASAETGNLIVDTAISFSWPEGQEAEAVKLNMVDKYEEALKIANTGHHVYHGASCDVFVATVMRYTKLDPDFVCCGMSAGTGRATGKYVEGNPSKYQPVPEFDGTNWNVLQNGDIVMNHQHIAIFFKTKDGVGKLAHASKGEIVSKTPRITGTYNYGFKAYRFIGGNISTNQTNSTNQKPTNNTTNNTTNTPTTE
;
A
#
# COMPACT_ATOMS: atom_id res chain seq x y z
N MET A 1 -45.59 40.80 55.85
CA MET A 1 -46.36 40.90 54.58
C MET A 1 -46.04 42.13 53.72
N ASN A 2 -45.70 43.31 54.26
CA ASN A 2 -45.46 44.49 53.42
C ASN A 2 -44.19 44.44 52.54
N LYS A 3 -43.09 43.81 52.99
CA LYS A 3 -41.86 43.68 52.19
C LYS A 3 -42.05 42.89 50.88
N VAL A 4 -42.93 41.88 50.89
CA VAL A 4 -43.22 41.03 49.71
C VAL A 4 -44.04 41.79 48.66
N LYS A 5 -44.99 42.64 49.08
CA LYS A 5 -45.77 43.49 48.16
C LYS A 5 -44.90 44.56 47.49
N THR A 6 -43.92 45.13 48.21
CA THR A 6 -42.99 46.13 47.64
C THR A 6 -42.03 45.49 46.64
N LEU A 7 -41.55 44.27 46.91
CA LEU A 7 -40.71 43.51 45.97
C LEU A 7 -41.47 43.24 44.66
N SER A 8 -42.74 42.82 44.75
CA SER A 8 -43.61 42.56 43.59
C SER A 8 -43.85 43.82 42.72
N LYS A 9 -44.05 44.99 43.34
CA LYS A 9 -44.24 46.25 42.60
C LYS A 9 -42.96 46.71 41.90
N ASN A 10 -41.81 46.58 42.56
CA ASN A 10 -40.52 46.96 41.98
C ASN A 10 -40.11 46.01 40.84
N LEU A 11 -40.36 44.70 40.98
CA LEU A 11 -40.16 43.74 39.89
C LEU A 11 -41.01 44.10 38.66
N LYS A 12 -42.30 44.40 38.84
CA LYS A 12 -43.15 44.80 37.70
C LYS A 12 -42.63 46.06 37.01
N LYS A 13 -42.18 47.08 37.76
CA LYS A 13 -41.61 48.29 37.15
C LYS A 13 -40.28 48.05 36.43
N PHE A 14 -39.49 47.09 36.90
CA PHE A 14 -38.21 46.72 36.30
C PHE A 14 -38.41 45.94 34.99
N PHE A 15 -39.29 44.93 34.99
CA PHE A 15 -39.56 44.08 33.82
C PHE A 15 -40.43 44.72 32.74
N LEU A 16 -41.20 45.78 33.06
CA LEU A 16 -41.99 46.54 32.08
C LEU A 16 -41.31 47.84 31.60
N ASN A 17 -40.06 48.10 32.02
CA ASN A 17 -39.33 49.25 31.49
C ASN A 17 -38.87 48.94 30.06
N PRO A 18 -39.30 49.69 29.04
CA PRO A 18 -38.96 49.41 27.64
C PRO A 18 -37.45 49.45 27.39
N ARG A 19 -36.69 50.25 28.14
CA ARG A 19 -35.21 50.26 28.03
C ARG A 19 -34.59 48.99 28.61
N PHE A 20 -35.14 48.46 29.70
CA PHE A 20 -34.70 47.18 30.27
C PHE A 20 -35.08 46.02 29.36
N LEU A 21 -36.28 46.02 28.79
CA LEU A 21 -36.73 45.02 27.82
C LEU A 21 -35.86 45.02 26.57
N VAL A 22 -35.56 46.18 26.00
CA VAL A 22 -34.69 46.27 24.81
C VAL A 22 -33.27 45.81 25.14
N SER A 23 -32.67 46.25 26.27
CA SER A 23 -31.35 45.77 26.67
C SER A 23 -31.33 44.28 27.01
N PHE A 24 -32.39 43.76 27.65
CA PHE A 24 -32.55 42.34 27.95
C PHE A 24 -32.69 41.52 26.67
N PHE A 25 -33.48 41.98 25.69
CA PHE A 25 -33.60 41.31 24.39
C PHE A 25 -32.31 41.38 23.57
N ILE A 26 -31.56 42.48 23.64
CA ILE A 26 -30.23 42.58 22.99
C ILE A 26 -29.22 41.63 23.66
N LEU A 27 -29.18 41.56 24.99
CA LEU A 27 -28.34 40.60 25.72
C LEU A 27 -28.79 39.15 25.50
N LEU A 28 -30.10 38.91 25.37
CA LEU A 28 -30.67 37.60 25.06
C LEU A 28 -30.33 37.18 23.63
N THR A 29 -30.36 38.09 22.66
CA THR A 29 -29.91 37.78 21.30
C THR A 29 -28.40 37.52 21.26
N PHE A 30 -27.57 38.30 21.96
CA PHE A 30 -26.12 38.01 22.02
C PHE A 30 -25.78 36.69 22.74
N THR A 31 -26.61 36.22 23.68
CA THR A 31 -26.43 34.92 24.34
C THR A 31 -26.97 33.76 23.53
N ILE A 32 -28.01 33.94 22.72
CA ILE A 32 -28.51 32.91 21.79
C ILE A 32 -27.59 32.78 20.56
N ILE A 33 -26.97 33.87 20.09
CA ILE A 33 -26.08 33.85 18.92
C ILE A 33 -24.67 33.31 19.27
N ASN A 34 -24.24 33.41 20.54
CA ASN A 34 -22.97 32.86 21.03
C ASN A 34 -23.11 31.59 21.89
N ALA A 35 -24.31 31.01 21.97
CA ALA A 35 -24.43 29.65 22.48
C ALA A 35 -23.87 28.72 21.41
N THR A 36 -22.60 28.34 21.55
CA THR A 36 -22.05 27.15 20.89
C THR A 36 -22.84 25.95 21.42
N TYR A 37 -23.92 25.61 20.73
CA TYR A 37 -24.58 24.33 20.92
C TYR A 37 -23.60 23.26 20.47
N VAL A 38 -22.92 22.65 21.44
CA VAL A 38 -22.19 21.40 21.24
C VAL A 38 -23.23 20.30 21.18
N HIS A 39 -23.64 19.95 19.96
CA HIS A 39 -24.42 18.74 19.71
C HIS A 39 -23.49 17.54 19.84
N ALA A 40 -23.77 16.65 20.80
CA ALA A 40 -23.21 15.31 20.81
C ALA A 40 -24.19 14.41 20.07
N GLU A 41 -24.02 14.23 18.75
CA GLU A 41 -24.98 13.46 17.94
C GLU A 41 -24.29 12.74 16.78
N ASN A 42 -24.63 11.46 16.59
CA ASN A 42 -23.90 10.45 15.80
C ASN A 42 -24.60 10.08 14.48
N ASP A 43 -25.08 11.05 13.70
CA ASP A 43 -25.76 10.76 12.43
C ASP A 43 -24.96 11.31 11.24
N ASP A 44 -24.45 10.42 10.38
CA ASP A 44 -23.48 10.70 9.31
C ASP A 44 -24.01 11.72 8.28
N ASN A 45 -25.34 11.82 8.11
CA ASN A 45 -25.98 12.80 7.23
C ASN A 45 -25.81 14.25 7.70
N VAL A 46 -25.55 14.47 9.00
CA VAL A 46 -25.37 15.79 9.59
C VAL A 46 -23.90 16.23 9.50
N LEU A 47 -22.97 15.28 9.59
CA LEU A 47 -21.53 15.52 9.36
C LEU A 47 -21.28 15.95 7.91
N ASP A 48 -21.93 15.29 6.96
CA ASP A 48 -21.94 15.65 5.53
C ASP A 48 -22.49 17.08 5.28
N PHE A 49 -23.45 17.52 6.09
CA PHE A 49 -23.97 18.89 6.02
C PHE A 49 -22.97 19.91 6.60
N TYR A 50 -22.27 19.58 7.68
CA TYR A 50 -21.26 20.46 8.28
C TYR A 50 -20.02 20.61 7.39
N ASP A 51 -19.56 19.52 6.80
CA ASP A 51 -18.40 19.52 5.90
C ASP A 51 -18.71 20.29 4.60
N ARG A 52 -19.92 20.13 4.05
CA ARG A 52 -20.37 20.87 2.86
C ARG A 52 -20.51 22.38 3.07
N ASN A 53 -20.63 22.81 4.32
CA ASN A 53 -20.87 24.21 4.68
C ASN A 53 -19.72 24.84 5.51
N ASN A 54 -18.56 24.17 5.61
CA ASN A 54 -17.39 24.66 6.36
C ASN A 54 -17.68 24.97 7.86
N ILE A 55 -18.55 24.17 8.49
CA ILE A 55 -18.89 24.32 9.91
C ILE A 55 -17.99 23.40 10.73
N PHE A 56 -17.14 23.97 11.59
CA PHE A 56 -16.24 23.20 12.45
C PHE A 56 -17.02 22.51 13.59
N TYR A 57 -16.79 21.21 13.78
CA TYR A 57 -17.35 20.42 14.88
C TYR A 57 -16.26 19.61 15.60
N TYR A 58 -16.56 19.18 16.83
CA TYR A 58 -15.67 18.36 17.65
C TYR A 58 -16.12 16.88 17.61
N ASP A 59 -15.28 16.00 17.07
CA ASP A 59 -15.50 14.55 17.11
C ASP A 59 -14.88 13.95 18.38
N GLY A 60 -15.73 13.55 19.32
CA GLY A 60 -15.35 12.97 20.61
C GLY A 60 -14.87 11.51 20.57
N LYS A 61 -14.68 10.90 19.39
CA LYS A 61 -14.24 9.50 19.27
C LYS A 61 -12.71 9.30 19.25
N ALA A 62 -11.91 10.33 19.51
CA ALA A 62 -10.47 10.17 19.71
C ALA A 62 -10.16 9.56 21.09
N SER A 63 -10.45 8.26 21.27
CA SER A 63 -9.98 7.48 22.40
C SER A 63 -8.58 6.91 22.12
N ASN A 64 -7.61 7.41 22.88
CA ASN A 64 -6.31 6.81 23.21
C ASN A 64 -5.40 6.40 22.04
N CYS A 65 -4.44 7.27 21.74
CA CYS A 65 -3.32 7.02 20.84
C CYS A 65 -2.55 5.74 21.18
N VAL A 66 -2.74 4.70 20.38
CA VAL A 66 -1.69 3.74 20.02
C VAL A 66 -1.77 3.61 18.50
N SER A 67 -0.83 4.22 17.78
CA SER A 67 -0.90 4.28 16.31
C SER A 67 -0.64 2.90 15.71
N SER A 68 -1.73 2.22 15.32
CA SER A 68 -1.69 1.13 14.34
C SER A 68 -2.24 1.60 12.99
N THR A 69 -1.95 2.85 12.60
CA THR A 69 -2.07 3.23 11.19
C THR A 69 -1.09 2.37 10.38
N PRO A 70 -1.46 1.87 9.18
CA PRO A 70 -0.49 1.26 8.29
C PRO A 70 0.66 2.25 8.09
N LEU A 71 1.88 1.80 8.36
CA LEU A 71 3.07 2.62 8.19
C LEU A 71 3.22 2.92 6.69
N ASP A 72 2.90 4.15 6.30
CA ASP A 72 2.95 4.63 4.93
C ASP A 72 4.34 5.19 4.63
N LEU A 73 5.18 4.38 3.99
CA LEU A 73 6.53 4.76 3.54
C LEU A 73 6.62 4.82 2.01
N SER A 74 5.48 4.94 1.32
CA SER A 74 5.49 5.20 -0.12
C SER A 74 6.31 6.47 -0.39
N GLY A 75 7.13 6.44 -1.44
CA GLY A 75 8.05 7.54 -1.75
C GLY A 75 9.30 7.59 -0.86
N ASN A 76 9.64 6.53 -0.12
CA ASN A 76 10.89 6.40 0.63
C ASN A 76 11.05 7.47 1.72
N LYS A 77 9.98 7.81 2.45
CA LYS A 77 10.00 8.84 3.50
C LYS A 77 9.65 8.28 4.87
N LEU A 78 10.42 8.70 5.88
CA LEU A 78 10.14 8.49 7.30
C LEU A 78 8.98 9.40 7.76
N TYR A 79 8.52 9.16 8.99
CA TYR A 79 7.44 9.94 9.61
C TYR A 79 7.73 11.46 9.71
N ASN A 80 9.00 11.85 9.64
CA ASN A 80 9.44 13.25 9.68
C ASN A 80 9.81 13.81 8.29
N GLY A 81 9.55 13.05 7.21
CA GLY A 81 9.82 13.45 5.83
C GLY A 81 11.22 13.15 5.31
N ASP A 82 12.15 12.73 6.17
CA ASP A 82 13.51 12.34 5.77
C ASP A 82 13.50 11.05 4.95
N PRO A 83 14.50 10.84 4.06
CA PRO A 83 14.57 9.61 3.29
C PRO A 83 14.83 8.37 4.18
N VAL A 84 14.12 7.27 3.92
CA VAL A 84 14.36 5.97 4.60
C VAL A 84 15.68 5.36 4.15
N LEU A 85 15.90 5.36 2.82
CA LEU A 85 17.13 4.95 2.14
C LEU A 85 17.74 6.14 1.42
N THR A 86 19.06 6.29 1.50
CA THR A 86 19.79 7.32 0.74
C THR A 86 19.80 7.01 -0.76
N GLU A 87 20.04 8.02 -1.59
CA GLU A 87 20.19 7.83 -3.04
C GLU A 87 21.28 6.82 -3.41
N GLY A 88 22.42 6.84 -2.69
CA GLY A 88 23.49 5.87 -2.88
C GLY A 88 23.07 4.43 -2.57
N GLN A 89 22.26 4.23 -1.53
CA GLN A 89 21.70 2.91 -1.21
C GLN A 89 20.69 2.48 -2.28
N LEU A 90 19.82 3.37 -2.75
CA LEU A 90 18.88 3.07 -3.83
C LEU A 90 19.61 2.66 -5.12
N ALA A 91 20.69 3.35 -5.47
CA ALA A 91 21.51 3.00 -6.63
C ALA A 91 22.19 1.62 -6.50
N LEU A 92 22.71 1.28 -5.32
CA LEU A 92 23.28 -0.04 -5.04
C LEU A 92 22.21 -1.14 -5.04
N ILE A 93 21.01 -0.85 -4.52
CA ILE A 93 19.87 -1.76 -4.60
C ILE A 93 19.51 -2.03 -6.05
N GLU A 94 19.33 -1.00 -6.87
CA GLU A 94 18.96 -1.17 -8.28
C GLU A 94 20.04 -1.94 -9.06
N LYS A 95 21.32 -1.70 -8.76
CA LYS A 95 22.44 -2.48 -9.32
C LYS A 95 22.36 -3.97 -8.98
N ASN A 96 22.04 -4.30 -7.73
CA ASN A 96 22.00 -5.69 -7.23
C ASN A 96 20.65 -6.38 -7.48
N LYS A 97 19.61 -5.62 -7.85
CA LYS A 97 18.23 -6.07 -7.98
C LYS A 97 18.02 -7.30 -8.87
N PRO A 98 18.71 -7.47 -10.01
CA PRO A 98 18.56 -8.68 -10.82
C PRO A 98 18.82 -9.99 -10.03
N ILE A 99 19.76 -9.96 -9.07
CA ILE A 99 20.10 -11.10 -8.20
C ILE A 99 18.96 -11.40 -7.21
N TYR A 100 18.39 -10.33 -6.64
CA TYR A 100 17.25 -10.46 -5.73
C TYR A 100 16.01 -10.96 -6.45
N GLU A 101 15.71 -10.43 -7.64
CA GLU A 101 14.55 -10.81 -8.45
C GLU A 101 14.65 -12.25 -8.95
N GLN A 102 15.84 -12.71 -9.32
CA GLN A 102 16.07 -14.10 -9.69
C GLN A 102 15.74 -15.07 -8.54
N SER A 103 16.22 -14.76 -7.34
CA SER A 103 15.94 -15.56 -6.13
C SER A 103 14.48 -15.46 -5.72
N ALA A 104 13.90 -14.25 -5.78
CA ALA A 104 12.49 -13.99 -5.50
C ALA A 104 11.56 -14.86 -6.36
N ALA A 105 11.79 -14.88 -7.68
CA ALA A 105 11.01 -15.69 -8.61
C ALA A 105 11.16 -17.18 -8.34
N LYS A 106 12.38 -17.64 -8.02
CA LYS A 106 12.67 -19.06 -7.75
C LYS A 106 12.00 -19.58 -6.48
N TYR A 107 11.91 -18.76 -5.44
CA TYR A 107 11.44 -19.17 -4.11
C TYR A 107 10.10 -18.55 -3.70
N ASN A 108 9.44 -17.80 -4.60
CA ASN A 108 8.18 -17.12 -4.36
C ASN A 108 8.22 -16.19 -3.11
N LEU A 109 9.24 -15.34 -3.07
CA LEU A 109 9.46 -14.35 -2.00
C LEU A 109 9.57 -12.94 -2.61
N PRO A 110 9.20 -11.87 -1.88
CA PRO A 110 9.40 -10.51 -2.36
C PRO A 110 10.89 -10.14 -2.37
N TRP A 111 11.38 -9.61 -3.50
CA TRP A 111 12.81 -9.30 -3.67
C TRP A 111 13.34 -8.30 -2.64
N GLN A 112 12.46 -7.42 -2.15
CA GLN A 112 12.78 -6.42 -1.14
C GLN A 112 13.31 -7.05 0.17
N MET A 113 12.87 -8.26 0.52
CA MET A 113 13.40 -8.96 1.70
C MET A 113 14.91 -9.17 1.60
N PHE A 114 15.41 -9.57 0.44
CA PHE A 114 16.84 -9.79 0.21
C PHE A 114 17.61 -8.47 0.24
N ALA A 115 17.09 -7.44 -0.42
CA ALA A 115 17.74 -6.12 -0.49
C ALA A 115 17.92 -5.50 0.90
N VAL A 116 16.88 -5.59 1.73
CA VAL A 116 16.87 -5.01 3.08
C VAL A 116 17.82 -5.74 4.01
N ILE A 117 17.82 -7.09 4.00
CA ILE A 117 18.78 -7.85 4.80
C ILE A 117 20.21 -7.54 4.33
N HIS A 118 20.46 -7.52 3.01
CA HIS A 118 21.78 -7.17 2.47
C HIS A 118 22.24 -5.77 2.94
N ASN A 119 21.34 -4.78 2.96
CA ASN A 119 21.68 -3.45 3.47
C ASN A 119 22.00 -3.47 4.97
N MET A 120 21.25 -4.22 5.77
CA MET A 120 21.45 -4.28 7.21
C MET A 120 22.71 -5.03 7.62
N GLU A 121 23.08 -6.05 6.86
CA GLU A 121 24.19 -6.94 7.20
C GLU A 121 25.55 -6.45 6.66
N THR A 122 25.60 -6.01 5.40
CA THR A 122 26.87 -5.61 4.75
C THR A 122 26.75 -4.34 3.92
N SER A 123 25.72 -3.51 4.17
CA SER A 123 25.53 -2.21 3.50
C SER A 123 25.50 -2.34 1.98
N LEU A 124 24.84 -3.38 1.46
CA LEU A 124 24.67 -3.66 0.03
C LEU A 124 25.96 -4.01 -0.73
N ASN A 125 27.05 -4.32 -0.03
CA ASN A 125 28.30 -4.74 -0.65
C ASN A 125 28.26 -6.22 -1.06
N GLY A 126 27.76 -6.47 -2.26
CA GLY A 126 27.69 -7.81 -2.85
C GLY A 126 28.99 -8.30 -3.49
N THR A 127 30.11 -7.56 -3.34
CA THR A 127 31.37 -7.89 -4.01
C THR A 127 32.45 -8.42 -3.07
N ILE A 128 32.21 -8.43 -1.76
CA ILE A 128 33.18 -8.85 -0.75
C ILE A 128 32.47 -9.60 0.39
N ASN A 129 32.98 -10.78 0.74
CA ASN A 129 32.63 -11.45 1.98
C ASN A 129 33.41 -10.83 3.16
N PRO A 130 32.75 -10.58 4.30
CA PRO A 130 33.42 -10.06 5.49
C PRO A 130 34.32 -11.09 6.18
N ASP A 131 35.28 -10.59 6.97
CA ASP A 131 36.31 -11.37 7.65
C ASP A 131 35.77 -12.38 8.70
N ASN A 132 34.50 -12.30 9.05
CA ASN A 132 33.88 -13.20 10.02
C ASN A 132 33.37 -14.52 9.40
N HIS A 133 33.59 -14.74 8.10
CA HIS A 133 33.23 -15.96 7.37
C HIS A 133 31.71 -16.26 7.30
N GLN A 134 30.87 -15.28 7.58
CA GLN A 134 29.41 -15.44 7.56
C GLN A 134 28.76 -15.03 6.24
N GLY A 135 29.56 -14.65 5.24
CA GLY A 135 29.07 -14.24 3.93
C GLY A 135 28.33 -12.90 3.94
N ILE A 136 27.79 -12.53 2.77
CA ILE A 136 27.12 -11.26 2.49
C ILE A 136 25.88 -11.06 3.37
N TYR A 137 25.20 -12.15 3.73
CA TYR A 137 24.00 -12.11 4.56
C TYR A 137 24.26 -12.47 6.02
N GLN A 138 25.51 -12.63 6.47
CA GLN A 138 25.83 -12.88 7.88
C GLN A 138 25.18 -14.16 8.46
N PHE A 139 25.23 -15.25 7.69
CA PHE A 139 24.81 -16.59 8.06
C PHE A 139 25.50 -17.07 9.34
N TYR A 140 24.78 -17.06 10.47
CA TYR A 140 25.36 -17.38 11.77
C TYR A 140 25.89 -18.81 11.86
N GLU A 141 25.25 -19.77 11.18
CA GLU A 141 25.68 -21.17 11.14
C GLU A 141 26.96 -21.39 10.32
N ALA A 142 27.32 -20.45 9.44
CA ALA A 142 28.60 -20.46 8.76
C ALA A 142 29.76 -19.94 9.63
N ARG A 143 29.46 -19.41 10.82
CA ARG A 143 30.48 -18.95 11.77
C ARG A 143 31.45 -20.08 12.11
N ASN A 144 32.75 -19.78 12.04
CA ASN A 144 33.84 -20.72 12.25
C ASN A 144 33.90 -21.86 11.22
N THR A 145 33.18 -21.74 10.10
CA THR A 145 33.37 -22.58 8.92
C THR A 145 34.17 -21.81 7.88
N ASN A 146 34.71 -22.50 6.87
CA ASN A 146 35.31 -21.84 5.70
C ASN A 146 34.34 -21.81 4.52
N ARG A 147 33.02 -21.81 4.78
CA ARG A 147 31.98 -21.85 3.74
C ARG A 147 31.99 -20.60 2.86
N TYR A 148 32.19 -19.43 3.48
CA TYR A 148 32.31 -18.15 2.78
C TYR A 148 33.67 -17.54 3.11
N PRO A 149 34.71 -17.79 2.29
CA PRO A 149 36.02 -17.21 2.52
C PRO A 149 35.97 -15.67 2.40
N PRO A 150 36.67 -14.92 3.26
CA PRO A 150 36.77 -13.46 3.16
C PRO A 150 37.40 -13.02 1.85
N GLY A 151 36.96 -11.86 1.35
CA GLY A 151 37.49 -11.28 0.11
C GLY A 151 36.50 -11.31 -1.05
N PRO A 152 36.98 -11.16 -2.30
CA PRO A 152 36.14 -10.89 -3.45
C PRO A 152 35.07 -11.96 -3.69
N VAL A 153 33.86 -11.51 -4.01
CA VAL A 153 32.70 -12.34 -4.34
C VAL A 153 32.37 -12.17 -5.81
N THR A 154 32.22 -13.30 -6.51
CA THR A 154 31.71 -13.31 -7.89
C THR A 154 30.20 -13.12 -7.89
N LEU A 155 29.65 -12.70 -9.04
CA LEU A 155 28.19 -12.59 -9.19
C LEU A 155 27.47 -13.92 -8.91
N GLU A 156 28.11 -15.04 -9.29
CA GLU A 156 27.59 -16.39 -9.11
C GLU A 156 27.56 -16.80 -7.63
N GLU A 157 28.59 -16.44 -6.86
CA GLU A 157 28.61 -16.67 -5.42
C GLU A 157 27.62 -15.73 -4.69
N PHE A 158 27.44 -14.49 -5.15
CA PHE A 158 26.39 -13.61 -4.64
C PHE A 158 25.00 -14.23 -4.87
N GLN A 159 24.70 -14.66 -6.10
CA GLN A 159 23.44 -15.34 -6.41
C GLN A 159 23.22 -16.58 -5.55
N LYS A 160 24.25 -17.40 -5.36
CA LYS A 160 24.18 -18.60 -4.51
C LYS A 160 23.86 -18.24 -3.06
N GLN A 161 24.52 -17.23 -2.49
CA GLN A 161 24.22 -16.78 -1.12
C GLN A 161 22.81 -16.20 -1.01
N THR A 162 22.30 -15.49 -2.03
CA THR A 162 20.91 -15.00 -2.04
C THR A 162 19.90 -16.16 -2.09
N ASP A 163 20.17 -17.19 -2.89
CA ASP A 163 19.39 -18.43 -2.93
C ASP A 163 19.39 -19.15 -1.57
N GLU A 164 20.54 -19.22 -0.90
CA GLU A 164 20.67 -19.82 0.43
C GLU A 164 19.89 -19.02 1.49
N LEU A 165 19.91 -17.68 1.41
CA LEU A 165 19.06 -16.83 2.26
C LEU A 165 17.58 -17.13 2.04
N ALA A 166 17.12 -17.26 0.79
CA ALA A 166 15.73 -17.60 0.47
C ALA A 166 15.31 -18.93 1.12
N GLN A 167 16.18 -19.95 1.04
CA GLN A 167 15.95 -21.23 1.68
C GLN A 167 15.87 -21.11 3.22
N GLN A 168 16.73 -20.31 3.85
CA GLN A 168 16.65 -20.08 5.30
C GLN A 168 15.39 -19.32 5.72
N ILE A 169 14.96 -18.34 4.91
CA ILE A 169 13.68 -17.65 5.14
C ILE A 169 12.54 -18.68 5.12
N LEU A 170 12.48 -19.59 4.15
CA LEU A 170 11.39 -20.57 4.09
C LEU A 170 11.48 -21.66 5.15
N SER A 171 12.68 -22.19 5.42
CA SER A 171 12.87 -23.36 6.26
C SER A 171 13.03 -23.06 7.76
N ASP A 172 13.42 -21.84 8.11
CA ASP A 172 13.62 -21.42 9.49
C ASP A 172 12.92 -20.09 9.81
N TYR A 173 13.42 -18.96 9.32
CA TYR A 173 13.01 -17.64 9.83
C TYR A 173 11.52 -17.33 9.59
N GLY A 174 10.99 -17.74 8.45
CA GLY A 174 9.61 -17.60 8.03
C GLY A 174 8.74 -18.83 8.28
N LYS A 175 9.30 -19.91 8.85
CA LYS A 175 8.55 -21.17 9.05
C LYS A 175 7.35 -20.96 9.97
N GLY A 176 6.16 -21.21 9.44
CA GLY A 176 4.89 -21.04 10.16
C GLY A 176 4.39 -19.60 10.24
N LEU A 177 5.01 -18.68 9.50
CA LEU A 177 4.58 -17.29 9.37
C LEU A 177 3.88 -17.08 8.02
N ASP A 178 2.91 -16.17 7.99
CA ASP A 178 2.34 -15.67 6.74
C ASP A 178 3.17 -14.48 6.24
N LEU A 179 4.11 -14.76 5.35
CA LEU A 179 5.00 -13.77 4.77
C LEU A 179 4.31 -12.84 3.75
N THR A 180 2.99 -12.97 3.55
CA THR A 180 2.19 -11.99 2.80
C THR A 180 1.64 -10.87 3.70
N THR A 181 1.76 -11.03 5.02
CA THR A 181 1.25 -10.06 6.02
C THR A 181 2.38 -9.26 6.64
N ASP A 182 2.13 -7.99 6.97
CA ASP A 182 3.11 -7.15 7.65
C ASP A 182 3.60 -7.79 8.96
N ASP A 183 2.72 -8.46 9.72
CA ASP A 183 3.06 -9.13 10.97
C ASP A 183 3.98 -10.34 10.77
N GLY A 184 3.68 -11.23 9.81
CA GLY A 184 4.54 -12.37 9.52
C GLY A 184 5.92 -11.94 9.02
N VAL A 185 5.95 -10.85 8.26
CA VAL A 185 7.15 -10.28 7.68
C VAL A 185 8.01 -9.62 8.77
N LYS A 186 7.44 -8.80 9.66
CA LYS A 186 8.09 -8.30 10.89
C LYS A 186 8.64 -9.42 11.78
N ALA A 187 7.82 -10.44 12.05
CA ALA A 187 8.20 -11.56 12.89
C ALA A 187 9.38 -12.35 12.31
N MET A 188 9.48 -12.45 10.99
CA MET A 188 10.61 -13.07 10.28
C MET A 188 11.91 -12.31 10.54
N TRP A 189 11.97 -10.98 10.34
CA TRP A 189 13.21 -10.22 10.63
C TRP A 189 13.55 -10.17 12.12
N PHE A 190 12.54 -10.15 12.99
CA PHE A 190 12.82 -10.21 14.42
C PHE A 190 13.46 -11.54 14.81
N LYS A 191 13.03 -12.64 14.16
CA LYS A 191 13.67 -13.96 14.32
C LYS A 191 15.06 -13.98 13.70
N TYR A 192 15.24 -13.40 12.51
CA TYR A 192 16.51 -13.28 11.80
C TYR A 192 17.60 -12.62 12.67
N ASN A 193 17.32 -11.43 13.20
CA ASN A 193 18.24 -10.70 14.07
C ASN A 193 18.46 -11.36 15.43
N GLY A 194 17.51 -12.19 15.88
CA GLY A 194 17.47 -12.74 17.22
C GLY A 194 16.61 -11.91 18.17
N ARG A 195 15.74 -12.60 18.90
CA ARG A 195 14.73 -12.02 19.79
C ARG A 195 15.28 -11.73 21.18
N ALA A 196 16.12 -10.71 21.29
CA ALA A 196 16.71 -10.33 22.58
C ALA A 196 15.65 -9.78 23.55
N LYS A 197 15.77 -10.16 24.83
CA LYS A 197 14.86 -9.71 25.90
C LYS A 197 14.76 -8.20 26.03
N ILE A 198 15.86 -7.48 25.75
CA ILE A 198 15.86 -6.01 25.80
C ILE A 198 14.88 -5.40 24.78
N TYR A 199 14.76 -5.99 23.59
CA TYR A 199 13.84 -5.52 22.56
C TYR A 199 12.39 -5.78 22.97
N VAL A 200 12.12 -6.92 23.60
CA VAL A 200 10.79 -7.23 24.15
C VAL A 200 10.40 -6.23 25.24
N ASN A 201 11.33 -5.92 26.15
CA ASN A 201 11.11 -4.93 27.20
C ASN A 201 10.88 -3.53 26.61
N GLN A 202 11.71 -3.09 25.66
CA GLN A 202 11.53 -1.82 24.95
C GLN A 202 10.14 -1.73 24.29
N GLY A 203 9.66 -2.79 23.66
CA GLY A 203 8.32 -2.82 23.07
C GLY A 203 7.22 -2.65 24.12
N ARG A 204 7.33 -3.34 25.25
CA ARG A 204 6.37 -3.21 26.37
C ARG A 204 6.39 -1.83 27.00
N ASP A 205 7.57 -1.25 27.18
CA ASP A 205 7.75 0.10 27.74
C ASP A 205 7.13 1.18 26.83
N LEU A 206 7.05 0.91 25.52
CA LEU A 206 6.35 1.72 24.53
C LEU A 206 4.83 1.47 24.46
N GLY A 207 4.30 0.56 25.28
CA GLY A 207 2.87 0.26 25.36
C GLY A 207 2.36 -0.80 24.36
N PHE A 208 3.24 -1.48 23.62
CA PHE A 208 2.84 -2.57 22.73
C PHE A 208 2.41 -3.81 23.52
N ASN A 209 1.44 -4.56 22.98
CA ASN A 209 0.99 -5.80 23.59
C ASN A 209 2.08 -6.89 23.51
N ASP A 210 1.88 -7.99 24.24
CA ASP A 210 2.88 -9.06 24.33
C ASP A 210 3.22 -9.70 22.97
N THR A 211 2.25 -9.86 22.07
CA THR A 211 2.51 -10.40 20.73
C THR A 211 3.38 -9.44 19.93
N GLN A 212 3.00 -8.17 19.89
CA GLN A 212 3.73 -7.09 19.22
C GLN A 212 5.17 -6.97 19.72
N ALA A 213 5.37 -6.98 21.05
CA ALA A 213 6.68 -6.85 21.66
C ALA A 213 7.54 -8.12 21.53
N SER A 214 6.96 -9.31 21.77
CA SER A 214 7.73 -10.56 21.87
C SER A 214 7.85 -11.35 20.56
N GLN A 215 6.93 -11.14 19.61
CA GLN A 215 6.89 -11.90 18.35
C GLN A 215 7.17 -11.03 17.13
N LEU A 216 6.62 -9.82 17.08
CA LEU A 216 6.73 -8.94 15.90
C LEU A 216 7.93 -8.01 15.95
N GLY A 217 8.51 -7.79 17.14
CA GLY A 217 9.71 -6.98 17.29
C GLY A 217 9.47 -5.48 17.24
N GLU A 218 8.30 -5.01 17.71
CA GLU A 218 7.99 -3.56 17.76
C GLU A 218 9.00 -2.74 18.57
N GLY A 219 9.68 -3.39 19.53
CA GLY A 219 10.77 -2.82 20.34
C GLY A 219 12.18 -3.04 19.79
N SER A 220 12.33 -3.63 18.60
CA SER A 220 13.62 -3.95 17.99
C SER A 220 14.08 -2.85 17.04
N PRO A 221 15.25 -2.20 17.25
CA PRO A 221 15.80 -1.28 16.28
C PRO A 221 16.08 -1.93 14.91
N TYR A 222 16.42 -3.22 14.89
CA TYR A 222 16.62 -3.94 13.63
C TYR A 222 15.32 -4.00 12.79
N VAL A 223 14.14 -3.97 13.42
CA VAL A 223 12.85 -4.08 12.72
C VAL A 223 12.19 -2.72 12.54
N MET A 224 12.10 -1.93 13.59
CA MET A 224 11.22 -0.74 13.68
C MET A 224 11.96 0.57 13.99
N ASN A 225 13.29 0.64 13.89
CA ASN A 225 13.98 1.91 14.13
C ASN A 225 13.53 2.99 13.13
N LEU A 226 13.35 4.20 13.64
CA LEU A 226 12.85 5.37 12.90
C LEU A 226 11.39 5.25 12.43
N ALA A 227 10.60 4.29 12.95
CA ALA A 227 9.20 4.15 12.56
C ALA A 227 8.32 5.35 12.97
N ASP A 228 8.64 5.95 14.13
CA ASP A 228 7.95 7.10 14.70
C ASP A 228 8.88 7.83 15.69
N ALA A 229 8.38 8.91 16.27
CA ALA A 229 9.14 9.74 17.21
C ALA A 229 9.68 8.99 18.45
N ASN A 230 8.94 7.99 18.96
CA ASN A 230 9.37 7.24 20.13
C ASN A 230 10.46 6.21 19.78
N ARG A 231 10.46 5.74 18.53
CA ARG A 231 11.41 4.75 18.00
C ARG A 231 12.49 5.38 17.12
N ASP A 232 12.63 6.70 17.15
CA ASP A 232 13.68 7.42 16.43
C ASP A 232 14.97 7.49 17.26
N SER A 233 15.91 6.58 16.97
CA SER A 233 17.26 6.56 17.56
C SER A 233 18.05 7.88 17.49
N ARG A 234 17.74 8.77 16.54
CA ARG A 234 18.43 10.07 16.40
C ARG A 234 18.07 11.00 17.56
N ASN A 235 16.87 10.83 18.11
CA ASN A 235 16.28 11.69 19.13
C ASN A 235 16.07 10.96 20.47
N ASN A 236 16.09 9.62 20.48
CA ASN A 236 15.88 8.80 21.67
C ASN A 236 17.14 7.99 22.03
N LYS A 237 17.93 8.48 22.99
CA LYS A 237 19.12 7.78 23.51
C LYS A 237 18.82 6.50 24.28
N ASN A 238 17.58 6.34 24.74
CA ASN A 238 17.10 5.15 25.45
C ASN A 238 16.56 4.07 24.49
N TRP A 239 16.56 4.35 23.19
CA TRP A 239 16.32 3.34 22.18
C TRP A 239 17.62 2.57 21.94
N LEU A 240 17.72 1.36 22.50
CA LEU A 240 18.98 0.61 22.58
C LEU A 240 19.03 -0.56 21.58
N GLU A 241 20.24 -0.84 21.13
CA GLU A 241 20.60 -1.92 20.21
C GLU A 241 21.73 -2.76 20.80
N CYS A 242 21.65 -4.08 20.60
CA CYS A 242 22.77 -4.99 20.87
C CYS A 242 23.89 -4.73 19.85
N LYS A 243 25.08 -4.34 20.33
CA LYS A 243 26.24 -4.04 19.47
C LYS A 243 27.15 -5.25 19.23
N LYS A 244 26.90 -6.35 19.94
CA LYS A 244 27.60 -7.62 19.79
C LYS A 244 26.64 -8.78 19.96
N ASP A 245 27.01 -9.93 19.39
CA ASP A 245 26.31 -11.20 19.56
C ASP A 245 25.94 -11.45 21.01
N LYS A 246 24.78 -12.06 21.22
CA LYS A 246 24.23 -12.37 22.56
C LYS A 246 24.02 -11.13 23.43
N CYS A 247 24.02 -9.94 22.84
CA CYS A 247 23.78 -8.67 23.52
C CYS A 247 24.72 -8.40 24.69
N THR A 248 25.98 -8.85 24.59
CA THR A 248 26.99 -8.59 25.63
C THR A 248 27.39 -7.13 25.71
N VAL A 249 27.10 -6.34 24.68
CA VAL A 249 27.28 -4.90 24.63
C VAL A 249 25.99 -4.28 24.16
N ILE A 250 25.47 -3.32 24.92
CA ILE A 250 24.24 -2.58 24.63
C ILE A 250 24.60 -1.11 24.58
N GLY A 251 24.07 -0.39 23.59
CA GLY A 251 24.22 1.05 23.50
C GLY A 251 23.10 1.67 22.67
N PRO A 252 23.12 2.98 22.46
CA PRO A 252 22.14 3.65 21.62
C PRO A 252 22.04 2.99 20.24
N ALA A 253 20.83 2.83 19.75
CA ALA A 253 20.56 2.28 18.44
C ALA A 253 21.26 3.10 17.35
N SER A 254 21.76 2.40 16.34
CA SER A 254 22.32 3.05 15.17
C SER A 254 21.25 3.85 14.44
N ILE A 255 21.63 4.93 13.76
CA ILE A 255 20.70 5.86 13.09
C ILE A 255 20.12 5.35 11.76
N ARG A 256 20.20 4.04 11.48
CA ARG A 256 19.68 3.43 10.25
C ARG A 256 18.23 3.01 10.44
N ALA A 257 17.39 3.20 9.43
CA ALA A 257 16.00 2.74 9.46
C ALA A 257 15.92 1.22 9.68
N GLY A 258 14.89 0.74 10.38
CA GLY A 258 14.67 -0.69 10.60
C GLY A 258 14.35 -1.44 9.29
N THR A 259 14.49 -2.76 9.30
CA THR A 259 14.22 -3.63 8.15
C THR A 259 12.79 -3.49 7.63
N PHE A 260 11.78 -3.51 8.51
CA PHE A 260 10.40 -3.34 8.08
C PHE A 260 10.17 -1.96 7.45
N ILE A 261 10.85 -0.94 7.97
CA ILE A 261 10.79 0.45 7.47
C ILE A 261 11.39 0.51 6.06
N GLN A 262 12.58 -0.05 5.86
CA GLN A 262 13.20 -0.12 4.53
C GLN A 262 12.38 -0.98 3.56
N TYR A 263 11.78 -2.08 4.03
CA TYR A 263 10.97 -2.98 3.23
C TYR A 263 9.74 -2.27 2.67
N LYS A 264 8.96 -1.59 3.52
CA LYS A 264 7.79 -0.82 3.06
C LYS A 264 8.22 0.33 2.14
N ALA A 265 9.36 0.99 2.40
CA ALA A 265 9.90 2.05 1.53
C ALA A 265 10.25 1.57 0.11
N LEU A 266 10.62 0.29 -0.03
CA LEU A 266 10.87 -0.36 -1.31
C LEU A 266 9.60 -0.99 -1.94
N GLY A 267 8.42 -0.73 -1.37
CA GLY A 267 7.14 -1.25 -1.85
C GLY A 267 6.81 -2.68 -1.35
N GLY A 268 7.45 -3.14 -0.28
CA GLY A 268 7.14 -4.42 0.35
C GLY A 268 5.77 -4.44 1.04
N GLY A 269 5.09 -5.58 1.03
CA GLY A 269 3.78 -5.78 1.66
C GLY A 269 2.61 -5.16 0.90
N GLY A 270 2.86 -4.62 -0.29
CA GLY A 270 1.83 -4.38 -1.32
C GLY A 270 1.77 -5.58 -2.27
N SER A 271 0.57 -5.88 -2.79
CA SER A 271 0.41 -6.85 -3.88
C SER A 271 1.42 -6.54 -4.98
N PHE A 272 2.25 -7.53 -5.33
CA PHE A 272 3.32 -7.43 -6.30
C PHE A 272 2.89 -6.64 -7.53
N THR A 273 3.69 -5.62 -7.91
CA THR A 273 4.38 -5.59 -9.22
C THR A 273 5.25 -4.33 -9.40
N SER A 274 6.53 -4.57 -9.72
CA SER A 274 7.52 -3.75 -10.46
C SER A 274 7.87 -2.31 -10.04
N SER A 275 9.11 -2.17 -9.54
CA SER A 275 10.10 -1.10 -9.81
C SER A 275 9.74 0.40 -9.64
N GLY A 276 10.19 0.99 -8.52
CA GLY A 276 11.15 2.12 -8.42
C GLY A 276 10.83 3.54 -8.94
N ILE A 277 10.82 4.52 -7.99
CA ILE A 277 11.37 5.91 -8.05
C ILE A 277 10.64 6.91 -9.01
N SER A 278 10.28 8.19 -8.75
CA SER A 278 10.53 9.21 -7.71
C SER A 278 9.50 10.36 -7.80
N CYS A 279 9.36 11.12 -6.69
CA CYS A 279 9.12 12.57 -6.52
C CYS A 279 7.97 13.31 -7.25
N GLY A 280 7.05 13.87 -6.47
CA GLY A 280 6.14 14.97 -6.85
C GLY A 280 5.01 15.14 -5.81
N PRO A 281 4.40 16.34 -5.65
CA PRO A 281 3.66 16.71 -4.45
C PRO A 281 2.34 15.94 -4.29
N ALA A 282 1.98 15.75 -3.01
CA ALA A 282 0.76 15.19 -2.45
C ALA A 282 -0.36 14.81 -3.44
N SER A 283 -0.38 13.55 -3.85
CA SER A 283 -1.61 12.83 -4.21
C SER A 283 -1.53 11.46 -3.55
N ALA A 284 -2.64 10.97 -3.01
CA ALA A 284 -2.71 9.83 -2.10
C ALA A 284 -2.01 8.58 -2.65
N GLU A 285 -0.77 8.34 -2.23
CA GLU A 285 -0.05 7.11 -2.54
C GLU A 285 -0.61 5.99 -1.65
N THR A 286 -1.05 4.91 -2.30
CA THR A 286 -1.69 3.74 -1.69
C THR A 286 -0.75 2.54 -1.59
N GLY A 287 0.45 2.62 -2.18
CA GLY A 287 1.44 1.56 -2.21
C GLY A 287 1.11 0.44 -3.20
N ASN A 288 0.14 0.66 -4.09
CA ASN A 288 -0.24 -0.24 -5.16
C ASN A 288 0.03 0.44 -6.50
N LEU A 289 0.92 -0.12 -7.34
CA LEU A 289 1.36 0.51 -8.58
C LEU A 289 0.21 0.85 -9.54
N ILE A 290 -0.80 -0.01 -9.64
CA ILE A 290 -1.99 0.24 -10.48
C ILE A 290 -2.71 1.49 -9.97
N VAL A 291 -2.97 1.55 -8.66
CA VAL A 291 -3.70 2.66 -8.04
C VAL A 291 -2.89 3.95 -8.05
N ASP A 292 -1.62 3.91 -7.66
CA ASP A 292 -0.77 5.09 -7.55
C ASP A 292 -0.61 5.73 -8.93
N THR A 293 -0.46 4.90 -9.96
CA THR A 293 -0.48 5.36 -11.36
C THR A 293 -1.83 5.95 -11.73
N ALA A 294 -2.93 5.27 -11.43
CA ALA A 294 -4.29 5.74 -11.74
C ALA A 294 -4.62 7.08 -11.06
N ILE A 295 -4.20 7.26 -9.80
CA ILE A 295 -4.32 8.50 -9.04
C ILE A 295 -3.46 9.60 -9.68
N SER A 296 -2.21 9.30 -10.03
CA SER A 296 -1.32 10.28 -10.68
C SER A 296 -1.80 10.75 -12.06
N PHE A 297 -2.67 9.96 -12.69
CA PHE A 297 -3.28 10.28 -13.98
C PHE A 297 -4.64 10.99 -13.84
N SER A 298 -5.16 11.11 -12.62
CA SER A 298 -6.51 11.59 -12.34
C SER A 298 -6.51 12.93 -11.63
N TRP A 299 -7.49 13.77 -11.96
CA TRP A 299 -7.79 14.96 -11.14
C TRP A 299 -8.30 14.52 -9.75
N PRO A 300 -7.81 15.14 -8.66
CA PRO A 300 -8.25 14.83 -7.31
C PRO A 300 -9.68 15.32 -7.05
N GLU A 301 -10.29 14.81 -5.97
CA GLU A 301 -11.57 15.32 -5.48
C GLU A 301 -11.45 16.83 -5.16
N GLY A 302 -12.48 17.59 -5.52
CA GLY A 302 -12.49 19.06 -5.47
C GLY A 302 -11.93 19.74 -6.72
N GLN A 303 -11.38 19.00 -7.69
CA GLN A 303 -10.92 19.52 -9.00
C GLN A 303 -11.70 18.92 -10.19
N GLU A 304 -12.94 18.47 -9.96
CA GLU A 304 -13.76 17.82 -10.97
C GLU A 304 -14.10 18.74 -12.16
N ALA A 305 -14.06 20.05 -11.95
CA ALA A 305 -14.26 21.05 -12.98
C ALA A 305 -13.21 20.95 -14.10
N GLU A 306 -11.96 20.62 -13.76
CA GLU A 306 -10.88 20.43 -14.74
C GLU A 306 -11.13 19.19 -15.60
N ALA A 307 -11.62 18.11 -14.97
CA ALA A 307 -11.99 16.90 -15.69
C ALA A 307 -13.15 17.12 -16.68
N VAL A 308 -14.13 17.95 -16.31
CA VAL A 308 -15.28 18.30 -17.17
C VAL A 308 -14.88 19.23 -18.32
N LYS A 309 -13.87 20.09 -18.12
CA LYS A 309 -13.28 20.91 -19.19
C LYS A 309 -12.42 20.09 -20.17
N LEU A 310 -12.24 18.79 -19.90
CA LEU A 310 -11.37 17.88 -20.67
C LEU A 310 -9.88 18.23 -20.58
N ASN A 311 -9.47 18.92 -19.52
CA ASN A 311 -8.06 19.12 -19.23
C ASN A 311 -7.44 17.79 -18.78
N MET A 312 -6.26 17.47 -19.28
CA MET A 312 -5.52 16.28 -18.87
C MET A 312 -4.51 16.66 -17.79
N VAL A 313 -4.30 15.75 -16.84
CA VAL A 313 -3.12 15.80 -15.98
C VAL A 313 -1.90 15.51 -16.86
N ASP A 314 -0.83 16.30 -16.77
CA ASP A 314 0.35 16.20 -17.64
C ASP A 314 0.93 14.76 -17.70
N LYS A 315 0.99 14.09 -16.54
CA LYS A 315 1.44 12.69 -16.42
C LYS A 315 0.59 11.73 -17.25
N TYR A 316 -0.72 11.95 -17.30
CA TYR A 316 -1.61 11.12 -18.10
C TYR A 316 -1.43 11.38 -19.59
N GLU A 317 -1.23 12.63 -20.00
CA GLU A 317 -0.98 12.95 -21.41
C GLU A 317 0.31 12.28 -21.92
N GLU A 318 1.38 12.30 -21.13
CA GLU A 318 2.61 11.59 -21.44
C GLU A 318 2.40 10.07 -21.50
N ALA A 319 1.67 9.52 -20.54
CA ALA A 319 1.38 8.10 -20.47
C ALA A 319 0.57 7.59 -21.66
N LEU A 320 -0.37 8.37 -22.19
CA LEU A 320 -1.13 8.04 -23.40
C LEU A 320 -0.23 7.80 -24.63
N LYS A 321 0.88 8.55 -24.71
CA LYS A 321 1.89 8.43 -25.78
C LYS A 321 2.72 7.16 -25.57
N ILE A 322 3.22 6.95 -24.34
CA ILE A 322 4.07 5.80 -23.97
C ILE A 322 3.32 4.46 -24.05
N ALA A 323 2.05 4.43 -23.64
CA ALA A 323 1.20 3.25 -23.68
C ALA A 323 0.60 2.97 -25.07
N ASN A 324 0.82 3.87 -26.04
CA ASN A 324 0.24 3.85 -27.37
C ASN A 324 -1.30 3.68 -27.35
N THR A 325 -1.98 4.49 -26.53
CA THR A 325 -3.44 4.48 -26.40
C THR A 325 -4.09 5.80 -26.80
N GLY A 326 -3.29 6.86 -27.00
CA GLY A 326 -3.78 8.20 -27.35
C GLY A 326 -4.57 8.30 -28.66
N HIS A 327 -4.42 7.34 -29.58
CA HIS A 327 -5.17 7.31 -30.84
C HIS A 327 -6.61 6.81 -30.71
N HIS A 328 -7.00 6.30 -29.53
CA HIS A 328 -8.30 5.68 -29.29
C HIS A 328 -9.26 6.54 -28.45
N VAL A 329 -8.95 7.82 -28.23
CA VAL A 329 -9.67 8.68 -27.28
C VAL A 329 -10.28 9.93 -27.89
N TYR A 330 -11.32 10.41 -27.20
CA TYR A 330 -11.73 11.81 -27.25
C TYR A 330 -11.05 12.53 -26.06
N HIS A 331 -9.87 13.13 -26.30
CA HIS A 331 -9.10 13.86 -25.28
C HIS A 331 -8.86 13.09 -23.97
N GLY A 332 -8.51 11.80 -24.05
CA GLY A 332 -8.22 10.97 -22.86
C GLY A 332 -9.43 10.52 -22.03
N ALA A 333 -10.66 10.88 -22.41
CA ALA A 333 -11.87 10.67 -21.62
C ALA A 333 -12.48 9.24 -21.62
N SER A 334 -11.91 8.29 -22.36
CA SER A 334 -12.49 6.93 -22.43
C SER A 334 -12.07 6.08 -21.23
N CYS A 335 -13.03 5.40 -20.59
CA CYS A 335 -12.78 4.59 -19.39
C CYS A 335 -11.86 3.38 -19.64
N ASP A 336 -12.03 2.66 -20.74
CA ASP A 336 -11.14 1.59 -21.18
C ASP A 336 -9.74 2.09 -21.53
N VAL A 337 -9.66 3.24 -22.20
CA VAL A 337 -8.35 3.82 -22.51
C VAL A 337 -7.62 4.16 -21.23
N PHE A 338 -8.29 4.79 -20.26
CA PHE A 338 -7.67 5.11 -18.99
C PHE A 338 -7.08 3.87 -18.30
N VAL A 339 -7.88 2.81 -18.13
CA VAL A 339 -7.41 1.57 -17.48
C VAL A 339 -6.34 0.87 -18.33
N ALA A 340 -6.49 0.81 -19.65
CA ALA A 340 -5.47 0.25 -20.53
C ALA A 340 -4.16 1.03 -20.47
N THR A 341 -4.22 2.37 -20.38
CA THR A 341 -3.04 3.22 -20.21
C THR A 341 -2.35 2.91 -18.89
N VAL A 342 -3.09 2.81 -17.78
CA VAL A 342 -2.51 2.42 -16.48
C VAL A 342 -1.78 1.07 -16.61
N MET A 343 -2.44 0.03 -17.12
CA MET A 343 -1.85 -1.31 -17.19
C MET A 343 -0.66 -1.42 -18.15
N ARG A 344 -0.69 -0.73 -19.29
CA ARG A 344 0.40 -0.73 -20.29
C ARG A 344 1.56 0.19 -19.93
N TYR A 345 1.28 1.30 -19.25
CA TYR A 345 2.29 2.25 -18.80
C TYR A 345 3.14 1.63 -17.69
N THR A 346 2.48 1.01 -16.70
CA THR A 346 3.11 0.30 -15.59
C THR A 346 3.80 -1.00 -15.99
N LYS A 347 3.60 -1.47 -17.23
CA LYS A 347 4.13 -2.73 -17.79
C LYS A 347 3.62 -4.00 -17.10
N LEU A 348 2.55 -3.90 -16.32
CA LEU A 348 1.93 -5.04 -15.64
C LEU A 348 1.19 -5.95 -16.60
N ASP A 349 0.54 -5.33 -17.57
CA ASP A 349 -0.05 -6.03 -18.70
C ASP A 349 0.18 -5.20 -19.96
N PRO A 350 1.36 -5.31 -20.60
CA PRO A 350 1.70 -4.57 -21.81
C PRO A 350 0.70 -4.84 -22.96
N ASP A 351 0.03 -5.99 -22.91
CA ASP A 351 -0.94 -6.46 -23.91
C ASP A 351 -2.40 -6.17 -23.52
N PHE A 352 -2.64 -5.39 -22.46
CA PHE A 352 -4.00 -5.09 -22.01
C PHE A 352 -4.84 -4.55 -23.18
N VAL A 353 -5.97 -5.19 -23.49
CA VAL A 353 -6.71 -4.85 -24.71
C VAL A 353 -7.41 -3.50 -24.58
N CYS A 354 -7.14 -2.64 -25.56
CA CYS A 354 -7.87 -1.42 -25.79
C CYS A 354 -8.35 -1.40 -27.26
N CYS A 355 -9.56 -0.98 -27.59
CA CYS A 355 -10.58 -0.43 -26.69
C CYS A 355 -11.97 -0.95 -27.07
N GLY A 356 -12.89 -0.93 -26.11
CA GLY A 356 -14.27 -1.33 -26.32
C GLY A 356 -14.91 -1.94 -25.08
N MET A 357 -15.34 -1.11 -24.13
CA MET A 357 -16.21 -1.56 -23.04
C MET A 357 -17.68 -1.71 -23.44
N SER A 358 -18.12 -1.03 -24.49
CA SER A 358 -19.54 -1.00 -24.89
C SER A 358 -19.94 -2.23 -25.72
N ALA A 359 -21.23 -2.56 -25.71
CA ALA A 359 -21.78 -3.63 -26.56
C ALA A 359 -21.56 -3.37 -28.06
N GLY A 360 -21.62 -2.10 -28.50
CA GLY A 360 -21.39 -1.70 -29.89
C GLY A 360 -19.95 -1.91 -30.40
N THR A 361 -19.00 -2.14 -29.49
CA THR A 361 -17.60 -2.48 -29.81
C THR A 361 -17.28 -3.94 -29.48
N GLY A 362 -18.31 -4.77 -29.24
CA GLY A 362 -18.17 -6.20 -28.96
C GLY A 362 -17.65 -6.53 -27.55
N ARG A 363 -17.55 -5.53 -26.66
CA ARG A 363 -16.96 -5.62 -25.31
C ARG A 363 -15.53 -6.17 -25.31
N ALA A 364 -14.69 -5.79 -26.27
CA ALA A 364 -13.32 -6.32 -26.41
C ALA A 364 -12.48 -6.21 -25.12
N THR A 365 -12.49 -5.04 -24.45
CA THR A 365 -11.76 -4.84 -23.19
C THR A 365 -12.36 -5.68 -22.05
N GLY A 366 -13.69 -5.68 -21.92
CA GLY A 366 -14.37 -6.49 -20.89
C GLY A 366 -14.13 -7.99 -21.07
N LYS A 367 -14.19 -8.49 -22.31
CA LYS A 367 -13.90 -9.89 -22.65
C LYS A 367 -12.45 -10.27 -22.43
N TYR A 368 -11.52 -9.32 -22.60
CA TYR A 368 -10.12 -9.58 -22.31
C TYR A 368 -9.92 -9.86 -20.81
N VAL A 369 -10.45 -9.00 -19.94
CA VAL A 369 -10.35 -9.21 -18.48
C VAL A 369 -11.11 -10.48 -18.06
N GLU A 370 -12.35 -10.66 -18.52
CA GLU A 370 -13.17 -11.86 -18.26
C GLU A 370 -12.52 -13.17 -18.78
N GLY A 371 -11.84 -13.10 -19.93
CA GLY A 371 -11.27 -14.24 -20.63
C GLY A 371 -9.84 -14.60 -20.22
N ASN A 372 -9.21 -13.83 -19.33
CA ASN A 372 -7.86 -14.09 -18.83
C ASN A 372 -7.85 -14.31 -17.30
N PRO A 373 -8.54 -15.33 -16.77
CA PRO A 373 -8.65 -15.56 -15.32
C PRO A 373 -7.31 -15.87 -14.64
N SER A 374 -6.29 -16.29 -15.40
CA SER A 374 -4.92 -16.48 -14.91
C SER A 374 -4.17 -15.18 -14.64
N LYS A 375 -4.65 -14.05 -15.20
CA LYS A 375 -4.13 -12.69 -14.94
C LYS A 375 -5.11 -11.87 -14.08
N TYR A 376 -6.41 -12.06 -14.28
CA TYR A 376 -7.49 -11.30 -13.67
C TYR A 376 -8.47 -12.24 -12.96
N GLN A 377 -8.22 -12.50 -11.69
CA GLN A 377 -9.06 -13.38 -10.90
C GLN A 377 -10.36 -12.68 -10.52
N PRO A 378 -11.55 -13.26 -10.79
CA PRO A 378 -12.80 -12.69 -10.31
C PRO A 378 -12.83 -12.60 -8.78
N VAL A 379 -13.45 -11.55 -8.24
CA VAL A 379 -13.73 -11.42 -6.80
C VAL A 379 -15.19 -11.82 -6.57
N PRO A 380 -15.50 -13.10 -6.29
CA PRO A 380 -16.88 -13.60 -6.26
C PRO A 380 -17.71 -13.02 -5.10
N GLU A 381 -17.06 -12.53 -4.05
CA GLU A 381 -17.71 -11.91 -2.89
C GLU A 381 -18.24 -10.51 -3.19
N PHE A 382 -17.84 -9.90 -4.31
CA PHE A 382 -18.31 -8.59 -4.72
C PHE A 382 -19.59 -8.70 -5.56
N ASP A 383 -20.70 -8.32 -4.95
CA ASP A 383 -22.05 -8.32 -5.57
C ASP A 383 -22.41 -7.01 -6.28
N GLY A 384 -21.43 -6.11 -6.45
CA GLY A 384 -21.64 -4.77 -7.00
C GLY A 384 -21.98 -3.70 -5.97
N THR A 385 -22.12 -4.07 -4.69
CA THR A 385 -22.45 -3.15 -3.59
C THR A 385 -21.54 -3.29 -2.37
N ASN A 386 -20.97 -4.48 -2.13
CA ASN A 386 -20.09 -4.72 -0.99
C ASN A 386 -18.63 -4.29 -1.26
N TRP A 387 -18.38 -2.97 -1.34
CA TRP A 387 -17.06 -2.39 -1.63
C TRP A 387 -15.95 -2.77 -0.64
N ASN A 388 -16.30 -3.27 0.55
CA ASN A 388 -15.34 -3.63 1.59
C ASN A 388 -14.48 -4.85 1.24
N VAL A 389 -14.99 -5.76 0.39
CA VAL A 389 -14.27 -6.97 -0.04
C VAL A 389 -13.19 -6.69 -1.08
N LEU A 390 -13.23 -5.51 -1.69
CA LEU A 390 -12.26 -5.11 -2.71
C LEU A 390 -10.96 -4.61 -2.09
N GLN A 391 -9.87 -4.84 -2.82
CA GLN A 391 -8.51 -4.43 -2.51
C GLN A 391 -8.05 -3.34 -3.49
N ASN A 392 -7.08 -2.53 -3.07
CA ASN A 392 -6.46 -1.53 -3.93
C ASN A 392 -5.96 -2.18 -5.22
N GLY A 393 -6.35 -1.62 -6.36
CA GLY A 393 -5.95 -2.08 -7.69
C GLY A 393 -6.95 -3.04 -8.34
N ASP A 394 -8.00 -3.48 -7.61
CA ASP A 394 -9.07 -4.26 -8.22
C ASP A 394 -9.75 -3.45 -9.33
N ILE A 395 -9.94 -4.09 -10.48
CA ILE A 395 -10.63 -3.51 -11.63
C ILE A 395 -12.12 -3.83 -11.48
N VAL A 396 -12.95 -2.78 -11.41
CA VAL A 396 -14.40 -2.93 -11.42
C VAL A 396 -14.95 -2.59 -12.79
N MET A 397 -15.82 -3.46 -13.33
CA MET A 397 -16.37 -3.25 -14.66
C MET A 397 -17.77 -3.83 -14.84
N ASN A 398 -18.52 -3.22 -15.75
CA ASN A 398 -19.82 -3.71 -16.22
C ASN A 398 -19.87 -3.69 -17.75
N HIS A 399 -21.08 -3.64 -18.34
CA HIS A 399 -21.26 -3.68 -19.79
C HIS A 399 -20.93 -2.34 -20.53
N GLN A 400 -20.57 -1.28 -19.81
CA GLN A 400 -20.35 0.07 -20.36
C GLN A 400 -19.19 0.83 -19.72
N HIS A 401 -18.72 0.42 -18.54
CA HIS A 401 -17.75 1.17 -17.75
C HIS A 401 -16.73 0.25 -17.09
N ILE A 402 -15.52 0.77 -16.92
CA ILE A 402 -14.39 0.13 -16.24
C ILE A 402 -13.65 1.18 -15.41
N ALA A 403 -13.27 0.84 -14.18
CA ALA A 403 -12.60 1.72 -13.24
C ALA A 403 -11.62 0.94 -12.36
N ILE A 404 -10.69 1.67 -11.72
CA ILE A 404 -9.75 1.11 -10.74
C ILE A 404 -10.22 1.49 -9.35
N PHE A 405 -10.42 0.50 -8.49
CA PHE A 405 -10.82 0.70 -7.10
C PHE A 405 -9.61 0.92 -6.19
N PHE A 406 -9.79 1.79 -5.20
CA PHE A 406 -8.86 1.93 -4.09
C PHE A 406 -9.57 2.41 -2.82
N LYS A 407 -8.91 2.23 -1.68
CA LYS A 407 -9.30 2.78 -0.39
C LYS A 407 -8.34 3.90 -0.02
N THR A 408 -8.89 5.02 0.44
CA THR A 408 -8.13 6.12 1.04
C THR A 408 -7.60 5.70 2.42
N LYS A 409 -6.75 6.53 3.04
CA LYS A 409 -6.09 6.22 4.33
C LYS A 409 -7.06 5.97 5.48
N ASP A 410 -8.23 6.61 5.43
CA ASP A 410 -9.39 6.46 6.32
C ASP A 410 -10.28 5.25 5.98
N GLY A 411 -9.89 4.44 4.99
CA GLY A 411 -10.61 3.22 4.60
C GLY A 411 -11.78 3.44 3.66
N VAL A 412 -12.02 4.67 3.20
CA VAL A 412 -13.15 4.99 2.32
C VAL A 412 -12.85 4.52 0.89
N GLY A 413 -13.79 3.75 0.33
CA GLY A 413 -13.70 3.25 -1.05
C GLY A 413 -13.88 4.36 -2.08
N LYS A 414 -12.98 4.42 -3.05
CA LYS A 414 -12.94 5.38 -4.16
C LYS A 414 -12.69 4.68 -5.49
N LEU A 415 -12.98 5.39 -6.58
CA LEU A 415 -12.76 4.94 -7.95
C LEU A 415 -11.93 5.98 -8.69
N ALA A 416 -10.87 5.54 -9.38
CA ALA A 416 -10.18 6.31 -10.39
C ALA A 416 -10.68 5.86 -11.77
N HIS A 417 -11.21 6.80 -12.56
CA HIS A 417 -11.75 6.50 -13.88
C HIS A 417 -11.90 7.75 -14.75
N ALA A 418 -11.98 7.52 -16.06
CA ALA A 418 -12.46 8.49 -17.03
C ALA A 418 -13.87 8.10 -17.50
N SER A 419 -14.60 9.02 -18.14
CA SER A 419 -15.91 8.69 -18.68
C SER A 419 -16.19 9.44 -19.97
N LYS A 420 -16.47 8.69 -21.03
CA LYS A 420 -17.04 9.23 -22.27
C LYS A 420 -18.56 9.10 -22.19
N GLY A 421 -19.22 10.14 -21.67
CA GLY A 421 -20.67 10.19 -21.57
C GLY A 421 -21.33 10.76 -22.82
N GLU A 422 -22.61 10.44 -23.03
CA GLU A 422 -23.46 11.07 -24.05
C GLU A 422 -23.77 12.55 -23.72
N ILE A 423 -23.75 12.92 -22.43
CA ILE A 423 -24.08 14.27 -21.95
C ILE A 423 -22.81 15.07 -21.61
N VAL A 424 -21.85 14.49 -20.86
CA VAL A 424 -20.58 15.13 -20.52
C VAL A 424 -19.45 14.10 -20.55
N SER A 425 -18.45 14.34 -21.40
CA SER A 425 -17.18 13.61 -21.37
C SER A 425 -16.27 14.16 -20.27
N LYS A 426 -15.47 13.30 -19.66
CA LYS A 426 -14.59 13.65 -18.54
C LYS A 426 -13.26 12.92 -18.69
N THR A 427 -12.16 13.67 -18.60
CA THR A 427 -10.82 13.10 -18.39
C THR A 427 -10.75 12.40 -17.02
N PRO A 428 -9.70 11.62 -16.74
CA PRO A 428 -9.64 10.83 -15.52
C PRO A 428 -9.75 11.68 -14.27
N ARG A 429 -10.51 11.18 -13.29
CA ARG A 429 -10.71 11.81 -11.99
C ARG A 429 -11.00 10.76 -10.92
N ILE A 430 -10.86 11.19 -9.67
CA ILE A 430 -11.25 10.41 -8.50
C ILE A 430 -12.72 10.69 -8.16
N THR A 431 -13.48 9.65 -7.83
CA THR A 431 -14.84 9.78 -7.28
C THR A 431 -15.05 8.83 -6.11
N GLY A 432 -16.12 9.05 -5.34
CA GLY A 432 -16.70 8.02 -4.48
C GLY A 432 -17.11 6.77 -5.25
N THR A 433 -17.35 5.69 -4.51
CA THR A 433 -17.97 4.46 -5.04
C THR A 433 -19.46 4.67 -5.31
N TYR A 434 -20.00 3.95 -6.29
CA TYR A 434 -21.41 4.02 -6.66
C TYR A 434 -21.89 2.69 -7.25
N ASN A 435 -23.13 2.32 -6.97
CA ASN A 435 -23.68 1.04 -7.39
C ASN A 435 -24.14 1.12 -8.86
N TYR A 436 -23.46 0.38 -9.73
CA TYR A 436 -23.75 0.37 -11.17
C TYR A 436 -23.66 -1.04 -11.78
N GLY A 437 -24.00 -2.08 -10.99
CA GLY A 437 -23.96 -3.48 -11.44
C GLY A 437 -22.56 -3.95 -11.83
N PHE A 438 -21.54 -3.47 -11.11
CA PHE A 438 -20.15 -3.84 -11.35
C PHE A 438 -19.87 -5.29 -10.94
N LYS A 439 -18.95 -5.91 -11.68
CA LYS A 439 -18.18 -7.06 -11.23
C LYS A 439 -16.75 -6.62 -10.97
N ALA A 440 -16.04 -7.31 -10.09
CA ALA A 440 -14.66 -6.98 -9.73
C ALA A 440 -13.70 -8.10 -10.13
N TYR A 441 -12.50 -7.69 -10.55
CA TYR A 441 -11.42 -8.57 -10.98
C TYR A 441 -10.11 -8.08 -10.38
N ARG A 442 -9.40 -8.99 -9.72
CA ARG A 442 -8.09 -8.74 -9.13
C ARG A 442 -6.99 -9.11 -10.09
N PHE A 443 -6.07 -8.19 -10.33
CA PHE A 443 -4.85 -8.52 -11.04
C PHE A 443 -3.94 -9.38 -10.14
N ILE A 444 -3.58 -10.57 -10.60
CA ILE A 444 -2.75 -11.54 -9.87
C ILE A 444 -1.40 -11.83 -10.56
N GLY A 445 -1.10 -11.10 -11.63
CA GLY A 445 0.11 -11.31 -12.44
C GLY A 445 -0.07 -12.40 -13.50
N GLY A 446 0.78 -12.38 -14.53
CA GLY A 446 0.78 -13.41 -15.56
C GLY A 446 1.65 -14.59 -15.15
N ASN A 447 1.06 -15.78 -14.99
CA ASN A 447 1.81 -17.03 -15.14
C ASN A 447 2.46 -17.03 -16.52
N ILE A 448 3.79 -17.01 -16.60
CA ILE A 448 4.48 -17.53 -17.79
C ILE A 448 4.34 -19.06 -17.73
N SER A 449 3.12 -19.54 -17.99
CA SER A 449 2.88 -20.95 -18.23
C SER A 449 3.50 -21.27 -19.57
N THR A 450 4.51 -22.14 -19.50
CA THR A 450 5.03 -22.99 -20.58
C THR A 450 4.04 -23.18 -21.72
N ASN A 451 4.51 -22.92 -22.94
CA ASN A 451 3.89 -23.33 -24.19
C ASN A 451 3.34 -24.77 -24.09
N GLN A 452 2.04 -24.91 -23.83
CA GLN A 452 1.30 -26.04 -24.35
C GLN A 452 0.95 -25.69 -25.79
N THR A 453 1.80 -26.15 -26.70
CA THR A 453 1.50 -26.29 -28.11
C THR A 453 0.27 -27.21 -28.24
N ASN A 454 -0.92 -26.61 -28.30
CA ASN A 454 -2.10 -27.27 -28.84
C ASN A 454 -1.96 -27.32 -30.36
N SER A 455 -1.31 -28.37 -30.86
CA SER A 455 -1.47 -28.77 -32.26
C SER A 455 -2.80 -29.52 -32.41
N THR A 456 -3.79 -28.77 -32.90
CA THR A 456 -4.80 -29.13 -33.91
C THR A 456 -5.44 -30.54 -33.90
N ASN A 457 -6.76 -30.52 -33.65
CA ASN A 457 -7.82 -31.23 -34.39
C ASN A 457 -7.48 -32.58 -35.05
N GLN A 458 -7.89 -33.69 -34.42
CA GLN A 458 -8.50 -34.80 -35.15
C GLN A 458 -9.74 -35.35 -34.42
N LYS A 459 -10.73 -35.65 -35.26
CA LYS A 459 -12.11 -36.09 -35.02
C LYS A 459 -12.15 -37.45 -34.29
N PRO A 460 -13.18 -37.75 -33.48
CA PRO A 460 -13.22 -38.97 -32.68
C PRO A 460 -13.48 -40.18 -33.58
N THR A 461 -12.64 -41.21 -33.46
CA THR A 461 -12.96 -42.57 -33.91
C THR A 461 -12.65 -43.55 -32.78
N ASN A 462 -13.68 -44.30 -32.41
CA ASN A 462 -13.63 -45.43 -31.49
C ASN A 462 -12.65 -46.49 -31.98
N ASN A 463 -11.85 -47.08 -31.08
CA ASN A 463 -11.89 -48.52 -30.74
C ASN A 463 -10.60 -49.00 -30.04
N THR A 464 -10.81 -49.57 -28.86
CA THR A 464 -10.33 -50.89 -28.40
C THR A 464 -8.81 -51.20 -28.36
N THR A 465 -8.34 -51.41 -27.12
CA THR A 465 -7.41 -52.47 -26.62
C THR A 465 -6.05 -52.74 -27.28
N ASN A 466 -5.05 -52.76 -26.38
CA ASN A 466 -4.08 -53.84 -26.09
C ASN A 466 -2.61 -53.40 -26.11
N ASN A 467 -1.93 -53.73 -24.99
CA ASN A 467 -0.58 -54.30 -24.84
C ASN A 467 0.37 -54.08 -26.04
N THR A 468 1.61 -53.65 -25.87
CA THR A 468 2.68 -54.41 -25.17
C THR A 468 3.98 -53.59 -25.21
N THR A 469 4.78 -53.72 -24.16
CA THR A 469 6.23 -53.43 -24.02
C THR A 469 7.10 -53.79 -25.24
N ASN A 470 8.12 -52.97 -25.57
CA ASN A 470 9.55 -53.22 -25.24
C ASN A 470 10.56 -52.40 -26.09
N THR A 471 11.44 -51.68 -25.36
CA THR A 471 12.92 -51.51 -25.50
C THR A 471 13.58 -50.95 -26.79
N PRO A 472 14.81 -50.40 -26.67
CA PRO A 472 15.32 -49.30 -27.49
C PRO A 472 16.46 -49.73 -28.43
N THR A 473 16.81 -48.86 -29.37
CA THR A 473 18.13 -48.91 -30.02
C THR A 473 18.65 -47.50 -30.26
N THR A 474 19.86 -47.32 -29.74
CA THR A 474 20.91 -46.35 -30.08
C THR A 474 21.12 -46.16 -31.59
N GLU A 475 21.35 -44.91 -31.98
CA GLU A 475 22.60 -44.44 -32.61
C GLU A 475 22.96 -43.08 -32.00
#